data_AF-A0A9X1MN14-F1
#
_entry.id   AF-A0A9X1MN14-F1
#
_cell.length_a   1.000
_cell.length_b   1.000
_cell.length_c   1.000
_cell.angle_alpha   90.00
_cell.angle_beta   90.00
_cell.angle_gamma   90.00
#
_symmetry.space_group_name_H-M   'P 1'
#
loop_
_entity.id
_entity.type
_entity.pdbx_description
1 polymer ?
#
loop_
_entity_poly.entity_id
_entity_poly.type
_entity_poly.pdbx_seq_one_letter_code
_entity_poly.pdbx_strand_id
1 'polypeptide(L)'
;MNGNSYLNCSDDGFRHHLQEEHRQLNEELDELNACCLGQRNCDVQADWNKLRDRVHRLKDNIVHHFREEEEGSCLDEAVARRPTLAAEAREIEQEHPELLAELDGLISWLDQEPAMEATLQNAKQRLNSFADNLRRHEWREDALIRRGVGAFGVDD
;
A
#
# COMPACT_ATOMS: atom_id res chain seq x y z
N MET A 1 -0.24 -32.94 13.36
CA MET A 1 0.37 -31.60 13.38
C MET A 1 0.97 -31.40 12.00
N ASN A 2 0.18 -30.89 11.06
CA ASN A 2 0.62 -30.65 9.68
C ASN A 2 0.99 -29.16 9.60
N GLY A 3 2.28 -28.87 9.46
CA GLY A 3 2.78 -27.51 9.31
C GLY A 3 2.41 -26.97 7.94
N ASN A 4 1.71 -25.84 7.92
CA ASN A 4 1.43 -25.05 6.73
C ASN A 4 2.74 -24.64 6.05
N SER A 5 2.93 -25.08 4.80
CA SER A 5 4.07 -24.74 3.94
C SER A 5 3.56 -24.12 2.64
N TYR A 6 2.70 -23.09 2.73
CA TYR A 6 2.04 -22.52 1.55
C TYR A 6 2.21 -21.01 1.37
N LEU A 7 3.00 -20.34 2.21
CA LEU A 7 3.37 -18.94 2.02
C LEU A 7 4.89 -18.85 2.21
N ASN A 8 5.63 -18.85 1.11
CA ASN A 8 7.07 -18.71 1.13
C ASN A 8 7.45 -17.74 0.01
N CYS A 9 8.29 -16.75 0.28
CA CYS A 9 8.66 -15.74 -0.72
C CYS A 9 9.51 -16.30 -1.87
N SER A 10 10.08 -17.48 -1.68
CA SER A 10 10.67 -18.32 -2.73
C SER A 10 9.64 -18.81 -3.75
N ASP A 11 8.35 -18.79 -3.42
CA ASP A 11 7.26 -19.16 -4.30
C ASP A 11 6.93 -17.99 -5.23
N ASP A 12 7.17 -18.18 -6.52
CA ASP A 12 6.80 -17.22 -7.56
C ASP A 12 5.30 -16.89 -7.53
N GLY A 13 4.45 -17.81 -7.04
CA GLY A 13 3.02 -17.59 -6.85
C GLY A 13 2.72 -16.56 -5.76
N PHE A 14 3.44 -16.57 -4.64
CA PHE A 14 3.27 -15.58 -3.57
C PHE A 14 3.74 -14.20 -4.03
N ARG A 15 4.86 -14.13 -4.73
CA ARG A 15 5.40 -12.86 -5.26
C ARG A 15 4.50 -12.24 -6.32
N HIS A 16 3.93 -13.07 -7.20
CA HIS A 16 2.95 -12.61 -8.17
C HIS A 16 1.66 -12.13 -7.47
N HIS A 17 1.23 -12.83 -6.43
CA HIS A 17 0.10 -12.38 -5.62
C HIS A 17 0.36 -11.01 -5.00
N LEU A 18 1.54 -10.81 -4.39
CA LEU A 18 1.93 -9.53 -3.80
C LEU A 18 1.92 -8.37 -4.81
N GLN A 19 2.53 -8.57 -5.97
CA GLN A 19 2.53 -7.57 -7.05
C GLN A 19 1.12 -7.26 -7.55
N GLU A 20 0.24 -8.26 -7.55
CA GLU A 20 -1.15 -8.10 -7.94
C GLU A 20 -1.93 -7.30 -6.88
N GLU A 21 -1.63 -7.47 -5.58
CA GLU A 21 -2.19 -6.64 -4.51
C GLU A 21 -1.73 -5.19 -4.60
N HIS A 22 -0.42 -4.93 -4.81
CA HIS A 22 0.09 -3.57 -5.07
C HIS A 22 -0.61 -2.94 -6.27
N ARG A 23 -0.81 -3.70 -7.35
CA ARG A 23 -1.55 -3.23 -8.54
C ARG A 23 -2.98 -2.83 -8.18
N GLN A 24 -3.70 -3.66 -7.42
CA GLN A 24 -5.08 -3.39 -7.02
C GLN A 24 -5.19 -2.16 -6.11
N LEU A 25 -4.28 -2.00 -5.14
CA LEU A 25 -4.23 -0.82 -4.27
C LEU A 25 -3.97 0.46 -5.06
N ASN A 26 -3.03 0.42 -6.00
CA ASN A 26 -2.74 1.55 -6.87
C ASN A 26 -3.92 1.92 -7.78
N GLU A 27 -4.64 0.93 -8.30
CA GLU A 27 -5.86 1.15 -9.09
C GLU A 27 -6.98 1.77 -8.26
N GLU A 28 -7.19 1.30 -7.02
CA GLU A 28 -8.16 1.89 -6.10
C GLU A 28 -7.82 3.37 -5.80
N LEU A 29 -6.55 3.69 -5.59
CA LEU A 29 -6.05 5.05 -5.39
C LEU A 29 -6.25 5.95 -6.62
N ASP A 30 -5.97 5.43 -7.81
CA ASP A 30 -6.16 6.18 -9.06
C ASP A 30 -7.66 6.43 -9.33
N GLU A 31 -8.52 5.45 -9.06
CA GLU A 31 -9.97 5.63 -9.15
C GLU A 31 -10.50 6.67 -8.15
N LEU A 32 -10.01 6.63 -6.91
CA LEU A 32 -10.31 7.61 -5.87
C LEU A 32 -9.98 9.04 -6.33
N ASN A 33 -8.81 9.20 -6.96
CA ASN A 33 -8.36 10.48 -7.51
C ASN A 33 -9.17 10.95 -8.72
N ALA A 34 -9.65 10.02 -9.55
CA ALA A 34 -10.42 10.29 -10.76
C ALA A 34 -11.90 10.62 -10.48
N CYS A 35 -12.54 9.90 -9.57
CA CYS A 35 -13.98 10.04 -9.30
C CYS A 35 -14.38 11.39 -8.70
N CYS A 36 -13.50 12.01 -7.91
CA CYS A 36 -13.98 13.05 -7.00
C CYS A 36 -14.15 14.46 -7.64
N LEU A 37 -13.52 14.79 -8.78
CA LEU A 37 -13.29 16.21 -9.10
C LEU A 37 -13.24 16.59 -10.60
N GLY A 38 -13.98 15.89 -11.46
CA GLY A 38 -13.94 16.12 -12.92
C GLY A 38 -15.22 16.62 -13.58
N GLN A 39 -16.38 16.55 -12.91
CA GLN A 39 -17.67 16.76 -13.56
C GLN A 39 -18.32 18.08 -13.15
N ARG A 40 -18.66 18.90 -14.15
CA ARG A 40 -19.58 20.04 -13.97
C ARG A 40 -20.93 19.50 -13.50
N ASN A 41 -21.41 19.95 -12.34
CA ASN A 41 -22.63 19.51 -11.62
C ASN A 41 -22.46 18.35 -10.62
N CYS A 42 -21.29 18.18 -10.01
CA CYS A 42 -21.12 17.27 -8.87
C CYS A 42 -21.88 17.74 -7.61
N ASP A 43 -22.43 16.77 -6.89
CA ASP A 43 -22.94 16.96 -5.54
C ASP A 43 -21.78 16.77 -4.55
N VAL A 44 -21.22 17.88 -4.09
CA VAL A 44 -20.09 17.95 -3.14
C VAL A 44 -20.32 17.07 -1.92
N GLN A 45 -21.56 16.99 -1.41
CA GLN A 45 -21.85 16.18 -0.23
C GLN A 45 -21.83 14.69 -0.55
N ALA A 46 -22.41 14.29 -1.70
CA ALA A 46 -22.38 12.91 -2.14
C ALA A 46 -20.94 12.44 -2.42
N ASP A 47 -20.12 13.28 -3.03
CA ASP A 47 -18.74 12.93 -3.36
C ASP A 47 -17.84 12.93 -2.13
N TRP A 48 -18.08 13.82 -1.16
CA TRP A 48 -17.42 13.77 0.15
C TRP A 48 -17.69 12.44 0.88
N ASN A 49 -18.96 12.01 0.92
CA ASN A 49 -19.33 10.76 1.58
C ASN A 49 -18.72 9.54 0.87
N LYS A 50 -18.74 9.52 -0.46
CA LYS A 50 -18.09 8.45 -1.24
C LYS A 50 -16.58 8.40 -1.01
N LEU A 51 -15.94 9.56 -0.98
CA LEU A 51 -14.50 9.69 -0.71
C LEU A 51 -14.18 9.10 0.66
N ARG A 52 -14.90 9.55 1.68
CA ARG A 52 -14.75 9.05 3.06
C ARG A 52 -14.91 7.53 3.13
N ASP A 53 -16.00 6.99 2.58
CA ASP A 53 -16.28 5.55 2.59
C ASP A 53 -15.18 4.74 1.88
N ARG A 54 -14.68 5.23 0.73
CA ARG A 54 -13.62 4.57 -0.02
C ARG A 54 -12.27 4.64 0.70
N VAL A 55 -11.93 5.76 1.34
CA VAL A 55 -10.68 5.88 2.13
C VAL A 55 -10.69 4.94 3.34
N HIS A 56 -11.85 4.73 3.97
CA HIS A 56 -11.99 3.72 5.02
C HIS A 56 -11.74 2.30 4.50
N ARG A 57 -12.29 1.95 3.33
CA ARG A 57 -12.06 0.63 2.73
C ARG A 57 -10.61 0.43 2.31
N LEU A 58 -9.99 1.45 1.74
CA LEU A 58 -8.57 1.44 1.41
C LEU A 58 -7.72 1.13 2.64
N LYS A 59 -8.06 1.71 3.80
CA LYS A 59 -7.37 1.39 5.06
C LYS A 59 -7.49 -0.09 5.40
N ASP A 60 -8.69 -0.65 5.35
CA ASP A 60 -8.89 -2.06 5.66
C ASP A 60 -8.09 -2.97 4.71
N ASN A 61 -8.04 -2.62 3.41
CA ASN A 61 -7.26 -3.33 2.40
C ASN A 61 -5.75 -3.25 2.69
N ILE A 62 -5.22 -2.07 2.99
CA ILE A 62 -3.79 -1.88 3.28
C ILE A 62 -3.37 -2.58 4.58
N VAL A 63 -4.21 -2.54 5.62
CA VAL A 63 -3.96 -3.28 6.87
C VAL A 63 -3.90 -4.78 6.60
N HIS A 64 -4.80 -5.29 5.76
CA HIS A 64 -4.79 -6.71 5.39
C HIS A 64 -3.52 -7.07 4.63
N HIS A 65 -3.15 -6.26 3.65
CA HIS A 65 -1.99 -6.45 2.80
C HIS A 65 -0.67 -6.46 3.58
N PHE A 66 -0.41 -5.45 4.42
CA PHE A 66 0.80 -5.41 5.26
C PHE A 66 0.89 -6.61 6.20
N ARG A 67 -0.25 -7.11 6.68
CA ARG A 67 -0.27 -8.32 7.49
C ARG A 67 0.10 -9.56 6.67
N GLU A 68 -0.34 -9.66 5.42
CA GLU A 68 0.03 -10.78 4.55
C GLU A 68 1.51 -10.73 4.15
N GLU A 69 2.08 -9.54 3.93
CA GLU A 69 3.51 -9.35 3.73
C GLU A 69 4.35 -9.83 4.92
N GLU A 70 3.96 -9.41 6.13
CA GLU A 70 4.61 -9.80 7.38
C GLU A 70 4.49 -11.31 7.65
N GLU A 71 3.31 -11.89 7.42
CA GLU A 71 3.06 -13.34 7.57
C GLU A 71 3.77 -14.17 6.47
N GLY A 72 3.94 -13.61 5.27
CA GLY A 72 4.67 -14.21 4.15
C GLY A 72 6.19 -14.14 4.29
N SER A 73 6.69 -13.28 5.20
CA SER A 73 8.11 -13.19 5.59
C SER A 73 9.06 -12.93 4.41
N CYS A 74 8.63 -12.14 3.42
CA CYS A 74 9.42 -11.86 2.21
C CYS A 74 10.74 -11.13 2.50
N LEU A 75 10.67 -10.09 3.34
CA LEU A 75 11.84 -9.32 3.75
C LEU A 75 12.77 -10.18 4.62
N ASP A 76 12.22 -10.96 5.55
CA ASP A 76 12.95 -11.93 6.37
C ASP A 76 13.70 -12.97 5.52
N GLU A 77 13.08 -13.48 4.46
CA GLU A 77 13.73 -14.43 3.57
C GLU A 77 14.90 -13.78 2.79
N ALA A 78 14.70 -12.56 2.29
CA ALA A 78 15.74 -11.79 1.64
C ALA A 78 16.94 -11.55 2.58
N VAL A 79 16.67 -11.28 3.86
CA VAL A 79 17.69 -11.11 4.90
C VAL A 79 18.37 -12.44 5.24
N ALA A 80 17.62 -13.55 5.32
CA ALA A 80 18.18 -14.87 5.58
C ALA A 80 19.20 -15.29 4.50
N ARG A 81 18.92 -14.94 3.23
CA ARG A 81 19.83 -15.18 2.10
C ARG A 81 20.98 -14.17 2.04
N ARG A 82 20.72 -12.90 2.36
CA ARG A 82 21.72 -11.82 2.35
C ARG A 82 21.61 -10.96 3.62
N PRO A 83 22.30 -11.35 4.72
CA PRO A 83 22.20 -10.66 6.01
C PRO A 83 22.58 -9.17 6.00
N THR A 84 23.34 -8.71 4.99
CA THR A 84 23.67 -7.30 4.80
C THR A 84 22.45 -6.42 4.49
N LEU A 85 21.32 -7.02 4.10
CA LEU A 85 20.05 -6.31 3.85
C LEU A 85 19.22 -6.05 5.12
N ALA A 86 19.63 -6.59 6.28
CA ALA A 86 18.84 -6.56 7.51
C ALA A 86 18.46 -5.15 7.99
N ALA A 87 19.34 -4.17 7.82
CA ALA A 87 19.04 -2.79 8.20
C ALA A 87 17.95 -2.19 7.30
N GLU A 88 18.08 -2.37 5.99
CA GLU A 88 17.15 -1.86 4.99
C GLU A 88 15.78 -2.52 5.08
N ALA A 89 15.73 -3.84 5.36
CA ALA A 89 14.48 -4.57 5.57
C ALA A 89 13.69 -4.01 6.76
N ARG A 90 14.36 -3.78 7.89
CA ARG A 90 13.73 -3.19 9.08
C ARG A 90 13.24 -1.76 8.85
N GLU A 91 13.95 -0.99 8.03
CA GLU A 91 13.50 0.34 7.65
C GLU A 91 12.22 0.28 6.82
N ILE A 92 12.11 -0.66 5.88
CA ILE A 92 10.92 -0.86 5.05
C ILE A 92 9.73 -1.34 5.91
N GLU A 93 9.93 -2.29 6.82
CA GLU A 93 8.90 -2.73 7.76
C GLU A 93 8.39 -1.60 8.67
N GLN A 94 9.26 -0.63 8.99
CA GLN A 94 8.88 0.55 9.77
C GLN A 94 8.04 1.54 8.96
N GLU A 95 8.02 1.46 7.63
CA GLU A 95 7.15 2.30 6.79
C GLU A 95 5.68 1.88 6.92
N HIS A 96 5.37 0.61 7.24
CA HIS A 96 3.99 0.14 7.40
C HIS A 96 3.20 0.94 8.46
N PRO A 97 3.66 1.05 9.73
CA PRO A 97 2.96 1.84 10.73
C PRO A 97 2.93 3.34 10.38
N GLU A 98 3.91 3.85 9.63
CA GLU A 98 3.93 5.25 9.18
C GLU A 98 2.86 5.53 8.12
N LEU A 99 2.73 4.66 7.12
CA LEU A 99 1.69 4.73 6.08
C LEU A 99 0.30 4.58 6.69
N LEU A 100 0.12 3.65 7.63
CA LEU A 100 -1.14 3.49 8.36
C LEU A 100 -1.48 4.75 9.17
N ALA A 101 -0.49 5.36 9.83
CA ALA A 101 -0.70 6.60 10.58
C ALA A 101 -1.05 7.80 9.66
N GLU A 102 -0.45 7.87 8.47
CA GLU A 102 -0.82 8.87 7.46
C GLU A 102 -2.28 8.73 7.04
N LEU A 103 -2.72 7.50 6.77
CA LEU A 103 -4.09 7.21 6.37
C LEU A 103 -5.10 7.46 7.51
N ASP A 104 -4.74 7.12 8.74
CA ASP A 104 -5.52 7.47 9.94
C ASP A 104 -5.65 8.98 10.14
N GLY A 105 -4.58 9.73 9.88
CA GLY A 105 -4.60 11.18 9.89
C GLY A 105 -5.53 11.75 8.82
N LEU A 106 -5.56 11.16 7.63
CA LEU A 106 -6.48 11.54 6.57
C LEU A 106 -7.94 11.25 6.93
N ILE A 107 -8.23 10.05 7.44
CA ILE A 107 -9.58 9.65 7.88
C ILE A 107 -10.08 10.58 8.98
N SER A 108 -9.28 10.80 10.02
CA SER A 108 -9.64 11.69 11.13
C SER A 108 -9.93 13.11 10.65
N TRP A 109 -9.18 13.60 9.66
CA TRP A 109 -9.40 14.89 9.05
C TRP A 109 -10.68 14.93 8.20
N LEU A 110 -10.96 13.90 7.39
CA LEU A 110 -12.20 13.75 6.61
C LEU A 110 -13.45 13.68 7.51
N ASP A 111 -13.32 13.13 8.71
CA ASP A 111 -14.41 13.01 9.68
C ASP A 111 -14.75 14.34 10.36
N GLN A 112 -13.79 15.27 10.43
CA GLN A 112 -13.92 16.54 11.13
C GLN A 112 -14.26 17.72 10.21
N GLU A 113 -13.80 17.68 8.97
CA GLU A 113 -13.97 18.77 8.04
C GLU A 113 -15.34 18.76 7.34
N PRO A 114 -15.88 19.94 6.98
CA PRO A 114 -17.13 20.01 6.24
C PRO A 114 -16.93 19.62 4.77
N ALA A 115 -17.98 19.06 4.15
CA ALA A 115 -18.02 18.80 2.72
C ALA A 115 -18.08 20.12 1.94
N MET A 116 -16.93 20.55 1.41
CA MET A 116 -16.75 21.76 0.61
C MET A 116 -15.83 21.46 -0.56
N GLU A 117 -15.94 22.23 -1.64
CA GLU A 117 -15.04 22.09 -2.78
C GLU A 117 -13.56 22.23 -2.36
N ALA A 118 -13.24 23.21 -1.51
CA ALA A 118 -11.87 23.42 -1.03
C ALA A 118 -11.35 22.25 -0.19
N THR A 119 -12.20 21.63 0.64
CA THR A 119 -11.81 20.46 1.44
C THR A 119 -11.67 19.23 0.55
N LEU A 120 -12.51 19.03 -0.47
CA LEU A 120 -12.32 17.96 -1.47
C LEU A 120 -10.96 18.09 -2.20
N GLN A 121 -10.57 19.30 -2.60
CA GLN A 121 -9.27 19.52 -3.24
C GLN A 121 -8.09 19.20 -2.30
N ASN A 122 -8.21 19.55 -1.02
CA ASN A 122 -7.19 19.22 -0.01
C ASN A 122 -7.12 17.72 0.25
N ALA A 123 -8.27 17.05 0.37
CA ALA A 123 -8.35 15.60 0.49
C ALA A 123 -7.63 14.89 -0.66
N LYS A 124 -7.82 15.38 -1.89
CA LYS A 124 -7.13 14.88 -3.08
C LYS A 124 -5.61 15.08 -3.00
N GLN A 125 -5.14 16.25 -2.58
CA GLN A 125 -3.71 16.49 -2.43
C GLN A 125 -3.07 15.53 -1.42
N ARG A 126 -3.76 15.28 -0.31
CA ARG A 126 -3.33 14.31 0.71
C ARG A 126 -3.33 12.88 0.15
N LEU A 127 -4.38 12.48 -0.57
CA LEU A 127 -4.43 11.17 -1.22
C LEU A 127 -3.34 10.95 -2.27
N ASN A 128 -3.03 11.97 -3.07
CA ASN A 128 -1.91 11.89 -4.01
C ASN A 128 -0.57 11.74 -3.28
N SER A 129 -0.39 12.47 -2.18
CA SER A 129 0.83 12.37 -1.37
C SER A 129 0.96 10.98 -0.76
N PHE A 130 -0.14 10.44 -0.22
CA PHE A 130 -0.19 9.08 0.30
C PHE A 130 0.11 8.04 -0.80
N ALA A 131 -0.50 8.17 -1.99
CA ALA A 131 -0.25 7.29 -3.11
C ALA A 131 1.23 7.32 -3.56
N ASP A 132 1.84 8.49 -3.58
CA ASP A 132 3.27 8.63 -3.88
C ASP A 132 4.15 8.02 -2.79
N ASN A 133 3.71 8.01 -1.52
CA ASN A 133 4.42 7.37 -0.42
C ASN A 133 4.31 5.85 -0.53
N LEU A 134 3.11 5.32 -0.79
CA LEU A 134 2.87 3.89 -0.99
C LEU A 134 3.69 3.33 -2.16
N ARG A 135 3.68 3.99 -3.32
CA ARG A 135 4.48 3.56 -4.49
C ARG A 135 5.98 3.55 -4.22
N ARG A 136 6.48 4.47 -3.39
CA ARG A 136 7.89 4.48 -2.99
C ARG A 136 8.20 3.31 -2.07
N HIS A 137 7.32 3.00 -1.12
CA HIS A 137 7.42 1.84 -0.25
C HIS A 137 7.46 0.54 -1.09
N GLU A 138 6.48 0.33 -1.96
CA GLU A 138 6.41 -0.82 -2.88
C GLU A 138 7.70 -0.96 -3.69
N TRP A 139 8.19 0.14 -4.29
CA TRP A 139 9.43 0.11 -5.07
C TRP A 139 10.66 -0.32 -4.25
N ARG A 140 10.76 0.14 -2.99
CA ARG A 140 11.86 -0.20 -2.08
C ARG A 140 11.79 -1.68 -1.70
N GLU A 141 10.62 -2.15 -1.33
CA GLU A 141 10.37 -3.54 -0.95
C GLU A 141 10.74 -4.50 -2.09
N ASP A 142 10.20 -4.21 -3.28
CA ASP A 142 10.36 -4.97 -4.50
C ASP A 142 11.84 -4.98 -4.96
N ALA A 143 12.57 -3.88 -4.75
CA ALA A 143 14.02 -3.80 -4.97
C ALA A 143 14.82 -4.63 -3.96
N LEU A 144 14.44 -4.64 -2.68
CA LEU A 144 15.09 -5.44 -1.65
C LEU A 144 14.87 -6.93 -1.90
N ILE A 145 13.65 -7.34 -2.20
CA ILE A 145 13.27 -8.73 -2.50
C ILE A 145 14.08 -9.27 -3.69
N ARG A 146 14.18 -8.49 -4.79
CA ARG A 146 15.04 -8.84 -5.94
C ARG A 146 16.50 -8.97 -5.55
N ARG A 147 17.01 -8.08 -4.69
CA ARG A 147 18.40 -8.12 -4.20
C ARG A 147 18.66 -9.30 -3.28
N GLY A 148 17.73 -9.74 -2.44
CA GLY A 148 17.96 -10.81 -1.46
C GLY A 148 17.83 -12.20 -2.05
N VAL A 149 16.77 -12.41 -2.83
CA VAL A 149 16.34 -13.75 -3.26
C VAL A 149 16.74 -14.02 -4.72
N GLY A 150 17.13 -12.98 -5.47
CA GLY A 150 17.51 -13.03 -6.89
C GLY A 150 16.46 -12.36 -7.78
N ALA A 151 16.92 -11.78 -8.89
CA ALA A 151 16.09 -11.48 -10.06
C ALA A 151 15.92 -12.76 -10.89
N PHE A 152 14.82 -12.85 -11.64
CA PHE A 152 14.57 -13.86 -12.67
C PHE A 152 15.86 -14.40 -13.30
N GLY A 153 15.93 -15.73 -13.42
CA GLY A 153 17.09 -16.45 -13.92
C GLY A 153 17.85 -15.72 -15.02
N VAL A 154 19.10 -15.38 -14.71
CA VAL A 154 20.22 -15.57 -15.62
C VAL A 154 21.33 -16.14 -14.75
N ASP A 155 21.34 -17.47 -14.66
CA ASP A 155 22.57 -18.23 -14.48
C ASP A 155 23.52 -17.90 -15.66
N ASP A 156 24.82 -17.87 -15.36
CA ASP A 156 26.00 -17.79 -16.26
C ASP A 156 25.79 -17.81 -17.80
#